data_AF-A0A803L0L4-F1
#
_entry.id   AF-A0A803L0L4-F1
#
_cell.length_a   1.000
_cell.length_b   1.000
_cell.length_c   1.000
_cell.angle_alpha   90.00
_cell.angle_beta   90.00
_cell.angle_gamma   90.00
#
_symmetry.space_group_name_H-M   'P 1'
#
loop_
_entity.id
_entity.type
_entity.pdbx_description
1 polymer ?
#
loop_
_entity_poly.entity_id
_entity_poly.type
_entity_poly.pdbx_seq_one_letter_code
_entity_poly.pdbx_strand_id
1 'polypeptide(L)'
;MSTAVQISQVMYRNITGTTKSKQAMKFACSDTVPCKNIVLTNIDLHRTEGTTETYCNSVTGFGFGTINPPADCLTSSDKDYSSPDDMRISHLGESIEDHLVHTEL
;
A
#
# COMPACT_ATOMS: atom_id res chain seq x y z
N MET A 1 -28.48 -10.95 8.62
CA MET A 1 -27.01 -10.83 8.49
C MET A 1 -26.68 -10.83 7.01
N SER A 2 -25.90 -9.85 6.54
CA SER A 2 -25.35 -9.90 5.18
C SER A 2 -24.10 -10.77 5.23
N THR A 3 -24.02 -11.82 4.41
CA THR A 3 -22.81 -12.60 4.25
C THR A 3 -21.95 -11.92 3.20
N ALA A 4 -20.83 -11.34 3.62
CA ALA A 4 -19.85 -10.76 2.72
C ALA A 4 -18.73 -11.77 2.43
N VAL A 5 -18.24 -11.76 1.20
CA VAL A 5 -17.15 -12.63 0.76
C VAL A 5 -15.84 -11.86 0.86
N GLN A 6 -14.83 -12.46 1.49
CA GLN A 6 -13.50 -11.89 1.54
C GLN A 6 -12.75 -12.14 0.23
N ILE A 7 -12.36 -11.08 -0.46
CA ILE A 7 -11.49 -11.13 -1.64
C ILE A 7 -10.07 -10.79 -1.21
N SER A 8 -9.09 -11.63 -1.58
CA SER A 8 -7.69 -11.33 -1.30
C SER A 8 -6.73 -11.88 -2.34
N GLN A 9 -5.51 -11.31 -2.37
CA GLN A 9 -4.39 -11.78 -3.21
C GLN A 9 -4.71 -11.74 -4.71
N VAL A 10 -5.36 -10.67 -5.15
CA VAL A 10 -5.72 -10.47 -6.57
C VAL A 10 -4.68 -9.59 -7.23
N MET A 11 -4.16 -10.04 -8.37
CA MET A 11 -3.19 -9.28 -9.18
C MET A 11 -3.81 -8.87 -10.52
N TYR A 12 -3.77 -7.58 -10.80
CA TYR A 12 -4.08 -7.00 -12.11
C TYR A 12 -2.77 -6.59 -12.78
N ARG A 13 -2.50 -7.10 -13.98
CA ARG A 13 -1.19 -6.94 -14.63
C ARG A 13 -1.29 -6.62 -16.11
N ASN A 14 -0.50 -5.64 -16.56
CA ASN A 14 -0.31 -5.25 -17.95
C ASN A 14 -1.63 -4.89 -18.65
N ILE A 15 -2.40 -3.99 -18.03
CA ILE A 15 -3.68 -3.54 -18.58
C ILE A 15 -3.48 -2.14 -19.16
N THR A 16 -3.62 -2.01 -20.47
CA THR A 16 -3.50 -0.73 -21.17
C THR A 16 -4.70 -0.48 -22.06
N GLY A 17 -5.19 0.75 -22.12
CA GLY A 17 -6.27 1.11 -23.03
C GLY A 17 -7.01 2.37 -22.64
N THR A 18 -8.26 2.47 -23.10
CA THR A 18 -9.13 3.61 -22.84
C THR A 18 -10.41 3.21 -22.12
N THR A 19 -10.92 4.11 -21.28
CA THR A 19 -12.19 3.97 -20.57
C THR A 19 -13.15 5.09 -20.95
N LYS A 20 -14.46 4.82 -20.91
CA LYS A 20 -15.49 5.86 -20.99
C LYS A 20 -15.81 6.47 -19.62
N SER A 21 -15.59 5.69 -18.55
CA SER A 21 -15.84 6.09 -17.17
C SER A 21 -14.73 7.01 -16.67
N LYS A 22 -15.09 8.00 -15.83
CA LYS A 22 -14.09 8.79 -15.09
C LYS A 22 -13.33 7.90 -14.11
N GLN A 23 -14.04 7.04 -13.39
CA GLN A 23 -13.46 6.00 -12.54
C GLN A 23 -12.98 4.85 -13.44
N ALA A 24 -11.71 4.90 -13.86
CA ALA A 24 -11.12 3.87 -14.72
C ALA A 24 -10.88 2.57 -13.95
N MET A 25 -10.56 2.69 -12.67
CA MET A 25 -10.43 1.57 -11.73
C MET A 25 -11.39 1.81 -10.56
N LYS A 26 -12.17 0.79 -10.20
CA LYS A 26 -13.15 0.86 -9.11
C LYS A 26 -13.06 -0.39 -8.23
N PHE A 27 -12.51 -0.23 -7.03
CA PHE A 27 -12.44 -1.26 -6.00
C PHE A 27 -13.50 -0.96 -4.94
N ALA A 28 -14.65 -1.63 -4.99
CA ALA A 28 -15.76 -1.40 -4.08
C ALA A 28 -16.01 -2.66 -3.23
N CYS A 29 -15.36 -2.75 -2.08
CA CYS A 29 -15.44 -3.91 -1.20
C CYS A 29 -16.36 -3.65 -0.01
N SER A 30 -16.70 -4.71 0.73
CA SER A 30 -17.56 -4.61 1.91
C SER A 30 -16.85 -3.89 3.05
N ASP A 31 -17.56 -2.99 3.73
CA ASP A 31 -17.03 -2.27 4.89
C ASP A 31 -16.76 -3.19 6.10
N THR A 32 -17.49 -4.29 6.20
CA THR A 32 -17.30 -5.28 7.28
C THR A 32 -16.32 -6.39 6.90
N VAL A 33 -16.08 -6.62 5.60
CA VAL A 33 -15.15 -7.62 5.08
C VAL A 33 -14.32 -6.99 3.95
N PRO A 34 -13.27 -6.23 4.28
CA PRO A 34 -12.48 -5.49 3.30
C PRO A 34 -11.66 -6.42 2.39
N CYS A 35 -11.40 -5.95 1.17
CA CYS A 35 -10.47 -6.60 0.26
C CYS A 35 -9.02 -6.40 0.72
N LYS A 36 -8.18 -7.44 0.60
CA LYS A 36 -6.78 -7.39 1.06
C LYS A 36 -5.80 -7.83 -0.01
N ASN A 37 -4.61 -7.24 -0.02
CA ASN A 37 -3.53 -7.64 -0.92
C ASN A 37 -3.94 -7.55 -2.40
N ILE A 38 -4.58 -6.45 -2.80
CA ILE A 38 -4.78 -6.12 -4.21
C ILE A 38 -3.45 -5.61 -4.78
N VAL A 39 -3.02 -6.17 -5.89
CA VAL A 39 -1.74 -5.86 -6.52
C VAL A 39 -1.98 -5.31 -7.92
N LEU A 40 -1.48 -4.10 -8.19
CA LEU A 40 -1.50 -3.50 -9.52
C LEU A 40 -0.10 -3.51 -10.13
N THR A 41 -0.01 -3.92 -11.39
CA THR A 41 1.26 -3.96 -12.12
C THR A 41 1.07 -3.42 -13.53
N ASN A 42 1.80 -2.36 -13.89
CA ASN A 42 1.80 -1.82 -15.25
C ASN A 42 0.37 -1.62 -15.80
N ILE A 43 -0.42 -0.80 -15.10
CA ILE A 43 -1.77 -0.40 -15.49
C ILE A 43 -1.69 1.00 -16.10
N ASP A 44 -2.23 1.16 -17.30
CA ASP A 44 -2.26 2.44 -18.00
C ASP A 44 -3.60 2.67 -18.73
N LEU A 45 -4.52 3.34 -18.06
CA LEU A 45 -5.88 3.60 -18.52
C LEU A 45 -6.14 5.09 -18.68
N HIS A 46 -6.48 5.48 -19.90
CA HIS A 46 -6.78 6.87 -20.26
C HIS A 46 -8.22 7.06 -20.65
N ARG A 47 -8.66 8.33 -20.71
CA ARG A 47 -9.93 8.70 -21.35
C ARG A 47 -9.63 9.57 -22.56
N THR A 48 -10.44 9.45 -23.60
CA THR A 48 -10.30 10.30 -24.80
C THR A 48 -10.43 11.79 -24.45
N GLU A 49 -11.25 12.11 -23.44
CA GLU A 49 -11.49 13.47 -22.99
C GLU A 49 -11.53 13.56 -21.46
N GLY A 50 -10.75 14.46 -20.87
CA GLY A 50 -10.66 14.65 -19.42
C GLY A 50 -9.79 13.61 -18.71
N THR A 51 -9.88 13.58 -17.38
CA THR A 51 -9.01 12.76 -16.54
C THR A 51 -9.64 11.44 -16.13
N THR A 52 -8.79 10.45 -15.85
CA THR A 52 -9.17 9.20 -15.20
C THR A 52 -8.84 9.25 -13.72
N GLU A 53 -9.59 8.52 -12.90
CA GLU A 53 -9.36 8.39 -11.46
C GLU A 53 -9.57 6.95 -10.99
N THR A 54 -9.04 6.66 -9.80
CA THR A 54 -9.26 5.38 -9.10
C THR A 54 -10.21 5.61 -7.93
N TYR A 55 -11.20 4.73 -7.79
CA TYR A 55 -12.06 4.69 -6.61
C TYR A 55 -11.72 3.46 -5.76
N CYS A 56 -11.58 3.69 -4.46
CA CYS A 56 -11.37 2.66 -3.45
C CYS A 56 -12.43 2.75 -2.35
N ASN A 57 -12.98 1.60 -1.94
CA ASN A 57 -13.77 1.44 -0.74
C ASN A 57 -13.34 0.14 -0.04
N SER A 58 -12.90 0.25 1.21
CA SER A 58 -12.60 -0.90 2.07
C SER A 58 -11.65 -1.91 1.41
N VAL A 59 -10.54 -1.41 0.87
CA VAL A 59 -9.54 -2.19 0.12
C VAL A 59 -8.14 -1.78 0.52
N THR A 60 -7.23 -2.76 0.57
CA THR A 60 -5.80 -2.53 0.77
C THR A 60 -4.98 -3.24 -0.29
N GLY A 61 -3.88 -2.63 -0.70
CA GLY A 61 -3.06 -3.08 -1.81
C GLY A 61 -1.88 -2.17 -2.08
N PHE A 62 -1.16 -2.47 -3.16
CA PHE A 62 -0.06 -1.65 -3.63
C PHE A 62 0.10 -1.78 -5.14
N GLY A 63 0.72 -0.77 -5.74
CA GLY A 63 1.03 -0.71 -7.16
C GLY A 63 2.53 -0.70 -7.40
N PHE A 64 2.96 -1.31 -8.51
CA PHE A 64 4.34 -1.22 -8.99
C PHE A 64 4.41 -1.05 -10.51
N GLY A 65 5.46 -0.35 -10.97
CA GLY A 65 5.59 0.07 -12.36
C GLY A 65 4.67 1.24 -12.69
N THR A 66 4.22 1.32 -13.94
CA THR A 66 3.27 2.35 -14.38
C THR A 66 1.90 2.09 -13.77
N ILE A 67 1.36 3.03 -13.00
CA ILE A 67 -0.01 2.98 -12.48
C ILE A 67 -0.71 4.28 -12.85
N ASN A 68 -1.53 4.22 -13.90
CA ASN A 68 -2.33 5.34 -14.36
C ASN A 68 -3.77 4.87 -14.63
N PRO A 69 -4.80 5.50 -14.04
CA PRO A 69 -4.71 6.60 -13.07
C PRO A 69 -4.05 6.20 -11.75
N PRO A 70 -3.53 7.16 -10.96
CA PRO A 70 -2.95 6.89 -9.64
C PRO A 70 -3.93 6.13 -8.74
N ALA A 71 -3.39 5.24 -7.91
CA ALA A 71 -4.17 4.36 -7.03
C ALA A 71 -3.69 4.43 -5.58
N ASP A 72 -3.30 5.62 -5.11
CA ASP A 72 -2.73 5.83 -3.77
C ASP A 72 -3.70 5.40 -2.65
N CYS A 73 -5.01 5.37 -2.93
CA CYS A 73 -6.04 4.87 -2.02
C CYS A 73 -5.97 3.37 -1.74
N LEU A 74 -5.16 2.60 -2.47
CA LEU A 74 -4.89 1.19 -2.15
C LEU A 74 -3.90 1.05 -0.99
N THR A 75 -2.96 1.98 -0.86
CA THR A 75 -2.08 2.01 0.32
C THR A 75 -2.94 2.43 1.50
N SER A 76 -2.97 1.62 2.55
CA SER A 76 -3.72 1.95 3.76
C SER A 76 -3.33 3.36 4.19
N SER A 77 -4.31 4.24 4.36
CA SER A 77 -4.10 5.59 4.92
C SER A 77 -3.74 5.55 6.41
N ASP A 78 -3.04 4.51 6.86
CA ASP A 78 -2.15 4.65 7.99
C ASP A 78 -0.97 5.44 7.42
N LYS A 79 -1.05 6.76 7.52
CA LYS A 79 0.12 7.61 7.47
C LYS A 79 0.99 7.26 8.68
N ASP A 80 1.68 6.15 8.57
CA ASP A 80 2.85 5.83 9.37
C ASP A 80 4.01 5.60 8.39
N TYR A 81 4.17 6.56 7.46
CA TYR A 81 5.46 6.79 6.85
C TYR A 81 6.22 7.68 7.82
N SER A 82 7.14 7.04 8.51
CA SER A 82 8.17 7.56 9.39
C SER A 82 8.57 9.00 9.03
N SER A 83 8.53 9.89 10.02
CA SER A 83 9.34 11.10 9.96
C SER A 83 10.80 10.69 9.67
N PRO A 84 11.50 11.34 8.71
CA PRO A 84 12.93 11.09 8.49
C PRO A 84 13.84 11.43 9.68
N ASP A 85 13.29 11.99 10.77
CA ASP A 85 14.06 12.50 11.91
C ASP A 85 14.12 11.58 13.15
N ASP A 86 13.63 10.33 13.11
CA ASP A 86 13.70 9.45 14.28
C ASP A 86 14.43 8.12 14.01
N MET A 87 15.75 8.21 13.84
CA MET A 87 16.64 7.09 14.11
C MET A 87 16.85 7.01 15.63
N ARG A 88 15.97 6.29 16.34
CA ARG A 88 16.22 5.88 17.72
C ARG A 88 16.27 4.36 17.83
N ILE A 89 17.50 3.88 17.93
CA ILE A 89 17.85 2.52 18.32
C ILE A 89 17.37 2.26 19.76
N SER A 90 16.49 1.27 19.95
CA SER A 90 16.22 0.68 21.25
C SER A 90 16.56 -0.82 21.25
N HIS A 91 17.87 -1.07 21.35
CA HIS A 91 18.52 -2.01 22.27
C HIS A 91 17.72 -3.21 22.82
N LEU A 92 17.98 -4.39 22.28
CA LEU A 92 18.18 -5.61 23.10
C LEU A 92 19.27 -6.47 22.43
N GLY A 93 20.53 -6.09 22.68
CA GLY A 93 21.69 -6.95 22.48
C GLY A 93 22.24 -7.32 23.86
N GLU A 94 22.29 -8.62 24.14
CA GLU A 94 22.86 -9.21 25.35
C GLU A 94 24.37 -8.88 25.48
N SER A 95 24.79 -8.47 26.68
CA SER A 95 25.94 -9.02 27.42
C SER A 95 26.34 -8.05 28.54
N ILE A 96 26.08 -8.47 29.78
CA ILE A 96 26.79 -7.96 30.96
C ILE A 96 27.87 -8.99 31.21
N GLU A 97 29.13 -8.61 30.98
CA GLU A 97 30.36 -8.99 31.72
C GLU A 97 31.57 -8.75 30.82
N ASP A 98 32.31 -7.66 31.10
CA ASP A 98 33.76 -7.76 31.16
C ASP A 98 34.31 -6.59 31.99
N HIS A 99 34.80 -6.94 33.17
CA HIS A 99 35.66 -6.10 33.99
C HIS A 99 36.95 -5.83 33.22
N LEU A 100 37.16 -4.60 32.74
CA LEU A 100 38.49 -4.15 32.31
C LEU A 100 38.88 -2.88 33.07
N VAL A 101 39.58 -3.11 34.18
CA VAL A 101 40.37 -2.13 34.91
C VAL A 101 41.43 -1.58 33.96
N HIS A 102 41.49 -0.25 33.79
CA HIS A 102 42.66 0.39 33.21
C HIS A 102 43.19 1.45 34.18
N THR A 103 44.34 1.10 34.76
CA THR A 103 45.30 1.95 35.45
C THR A 103 45.80 3.05 34.53
N GLU A 104 45.86 4.28 35.02
CA GLU A 104 46.68 5.36 34.46
C GLU A 104 47.55 5.92 35.61
N LEU A 105 48.81 6.26 35.27
CA LEU A 105 49.94 6.62 36.14
C LEU A 105 49.66 7.66 37.25
#